data_AF-A0A1B6MSY1-F1
#
_entry.id   AF-A0A1B6MSY1-F1
#
_cell.length_a   1.000
_cell.length_b   1.000
_cell.length_c   1.000
_cell.angle_alpha   90.00
_cell.angle_beta   90.00
_cell.angle_gamma   90.00
#
_symmetry.space_group_name_H-M   'P 1'
#
loop_
_entity.id
_entity.type
_entity.pdbx_description
1 polymer ?
#
loop_
_entity_poly.entity_id
_entity_poly.type
_entity_poly.pdbx_seq_one_letter_code
_entity_poly.pdbx_strand_id
1 'polypeptide(L)'
;GLWPDIQFHFAPSSVNSDGGEQIRRILNLRDRVYNTMYKPLVESETWTILPLLLRPKSSGYVKLKSKNPMIHPTIEPNYFTHREDIDTLIEGIRIALNVSATKPFQKFGSR
;
A
#
# COMPACT_ATOMS: atom_id res chain seq x y z
N GLY A 1 -17.89 16.89 6.75
CA GLY A 1 -18.28 15.86 5.76
C GLY A 1 -18.81 14.65 6.51
N LEU A 2 -19.81 13.96 5.97
CA LEU A 2 -20.50 12.85 6.66
C LEU A 2 -19.69 11.54 6.71
N TRP A 3 -18.58 11.42 5.95
CA TRP A 3 -17.77 10.19 5.85
C TRP A 3 -16.30 10.46 5.39
N PRO A 4 -15.34 9.54 5.63
CA PRO A 4 -13.90 9.73 5.34
C PRO A 4 -13.47 9.27 3.94
N ASP A 5 -12.52 9.95 3.26
CA ASP A 5 -11.98 9.56 1.94
C ASP A 5 -10.84 8.52 2.00
N ILE A 6 -10.09 8.51 3.10
CA ILE A 6 -8.94 7.64 3.34
C ILE A 6 -9.17 6.82 4.61
N GLN A 7 -8.76 5.54 4.59
CA GLN A 7 -8.56 4.73 5.79
C GLN A 7 -7.07 4.40 5.93
N PHE A 8 -6.53 4.57 7.13
CA PHE A 8 -5.16 4.14 7.44
C PHE A 8 -5.18 2.75 8.07
N HIS A 9 -4.51 1.79 7.43
CA HIS A 9 -4.16 0.54 8.08
C HIS A 9 -2.80 0.72 8.74
N PHE A 10 -2.76 0.55 10.05
CA PHE A 10 -1.55 0.68 10.85
C PHE A 10 -1.09 -0.70 11.28
N ALA A 11 0.21 -0.99 11.11
CA ALA A 11 0.81 -2.25 11.52
C ALA A 11 2.15 -2.01 12.24
N PRO A 12 2.42 -2.69 13.37
CA PRO A 12 3.72 -2.68 14.05
C PRO A 12 4.72 -3.63 13.36
N SER A 13 4.70 -3.64 12.03
CA SER A 13 5.56 -4.47 11.19
C SER A 13 5.69 -3.85 9.80
N SER A 14 6.66 -4.31 9.04
CA SER A 14 6.86 -3.93 7.65
C SER A 14 7.44 -5.10 6.84
N VAL A 15 7.81 -4.86 5.59
CA VAL A 15 8.27 -5.91 4.65
C VAL A 15 9.50 -6.67 5.15
N ASN A 16 10.38 -6.05 5.93
CA ASN A 16 11.57 -6.71 6.48
C ASN A 16 11.30 -7.59 7.71
N SER A 17 10.10 -7.51 8.31
CA SER A 17 9.80 -8.16 9.59
C SER A 17 9.81 -9.69 9.54
N ASP A 18 9.77 -10.31 8.35
CA ASP A 18 9.87 -11.76 8.17
C ASP A 18 11.22 -12.20 7.59
N GLY A 19 12.24 -11.34 7.64
CA GLY A 19 13.56 -11.62 7.07
C GLY A 19 13.59 -11.73 5.54
N GLY A 20 12.48 -11.44 4.84
CA GLY A 20 12.36 -11.54 3.39
C GLY A 20 11.94 -12.91 2.87
N GLU A 21 11.31 -13.73 3.71
CA GLU A 21 10.88 -15.07 3.32
C GLU A 21 9.62 -15.06 2.46
N GLN A 22 8.55 -14.41 2.94
CA GLN A 22 7.19 -14.51 2.38
C GLN A 22 6.64 -13.16 1.94
N ILE A 23 6.73 -12.12 2.76
CA ILE A 23 6.08 -10.82 2.54
C ILE A 23 6.57 -10.19 1.22
N ARG A 24 7.88 -10.24 0.95
CA ARG A 24 8.42 -9.72 -0.32
C ARG A 24 7.88 -10.47 -1.55
N ARG A 25 7.59 -11.77 -1.42
CA ARG A 25 7.05 -12.61 -2.50
C ARG A 25 5.56 -12.33 -2.71
N ILE A 26 4.81 -12.23 -1.62
CA ILE A 26 3.38 -11.88 -1.64
C ILE A 26 3.16 -10.52 -2.30
N LEU A 27 4.01 -9.54 -1.97
CA LEU A 27 3.97 -8.20 -2.57
C LEU A 27 4.65 -8.11 -3.94
N ASN A 28 5.18 -9.23 -4.46
CA ASN A 28 5.90 -9.33 -5.73
C ASN A 28 7.00 -8.25 -5.90
N LEU A 29 7.78 -8.01 -4.85
CA LEU A 29 8.82 -7.00 -4.85
C LEU A 29 10.03 -7.47 -5.66
N ARG A 30 10.57 -6.58 -6.50
CA ARG A 30 11.84 -6.81 -7.18
C ARG A 30 12.97 -6.95 -6.17
N ASP A 31 13.90 -7.86 -6.40
CA ASP A 31 15.04 -8.10 -5.50
C ASP A 31 15.83 -6.82 -5.20
N ARG A 32 16.04 -5.96 -6.20
CA ARG A 32 16.71 -4.67 -6.02
C ARG A 32 16.00 -3.79 -4.98
N VAL A 33 14.67 -3.74 -5.02
CA VAL A 33 13.87 -2.93 -4.07
C VAL A 33 14.02 -3.50 -2.67
N TYR A 34 13.87 -4.82 -2.53
CA TYR A 34 14.03 -5.50 -1.24
C TYR A 34 15.43 -5.28 -0.65
N ASN A 35 16.48 -5.57 -1.42
CA ASN A 35 17.86 -5.50 -0.96
C ASN A 35 18.30 -4.07 -0.62
N THR A 36 17.76 -3.05 -1.29
CA THR A 36 18.13 -1.65 -1.04
C THR A 36 17.34 -1.05 0.12
N MET A 37 16.03 -1.30 0.19
CA MET A 37 15.14 -0.58 1.09
C MET A 37 14.84 -1.32 2.39
N TYR A 38 14.72 -2.65 2.34
CA TYR A 38 14.16 -3.45 3.43
C TYR A 38 15.19 -4.37 4.10
N LYS A 39 16.08 -5.01 3.32
CA LYS A 39 17.11 -5.91 3.88
C LYS A 39 17.99 -5.24 4.96
N PRO A 40 18.38 -3.96 4.86
CA PRO A 40 19.16 -3.30 5.92
C PRO A 40 18.38 -3.12 7.24
N LEU A 41 17.05 -3.26 7.21
CA LEU A 41 16.16 -3.00 8.35
C LEU A 41 15.71 -4.29 9.07
N VAL A 42 16.20 -5.48 8.68
CA VAL A 42 15.74 -6.77 9.24
C VAL A 42 15.81 -6.81 10.78
N GLU A 43 16.87 -6.27 11.36
CA GLU A 43 17.08 -6.22 12.82
C GLU A 43 16.49 -4.95 13.47
N SER A 44 15.75 -4.13 12.73
CA SER A 44 15.19 -2.87 13.20
C SER A 44 13.71 -3.01 13.57
N GLU A 45 13.31 -2.35 14.66
CA GLU A 45 11.89 -2.15 14.96
C GLU A 45 11.28 -1.25 13.88
N THR A 46 10.25 -1.75 13.17
CA THR A 46 9.62 -1.06 12.06
C THR A 46 8.10 -1.07 12.20
N TRP A 47 7.46 -0.14 11.50
CA TRP A 47 6.01 0.01 11.47
C TRP A 47 5.58 0.52 10.09
N THR A 48 4.30 0.37 9.76
CA THR A 48 3.76 0.76 8.46
C THR A 48 2.41 1.45 8.62
N ILE A 49 2.19 2.53 7.87
CA ILE A 49 0.86 3.06 7.56
C ILE A 49 0.57 2.80 6.08
N LEU A 50 -0.56 2.18 5.78
CA LEU A 50 -1.08 1.98 4.42
C LEU A 50 -2.33 2.86 4.23
N PRO A 51 -2.22 3.98 3.51
CA PRO A 51 -3.38 4.78 3.11
C PRO A 51 -4.20 4.03 2.07
N LEU A 52 -5.48 3.77 2.36
CA LEU A 52 -6.43 3.15 1.45
C LEU A 52 -7.45 4.20 0.98
N LEU A 53 -7.58 4.35 -0.34
CA LEU A 53 -8.62 5.19 -0.96
C LEU A 53 -9.97 4.47 -0.90
N LEU A 54 -10.91 5.04 -0.14
CA LEU A 54 -12.20 4.40 0.13
C LEU A 54 -13.25 4.62 -0.96
N ARG A 55 -13.11 5.69 -1.74
CA ARG A 55 -14.05 6.08 -2.79
C ARG A 55 -13.30 6.55 -4.04
N PRO A 56 -12.62 5.63 -4.76
CA PRO A 56 -12.02 5.99 -6.03
C PRO A 56 -13.10 6.44 -7.01
N LYS A 57 -12.80 7.48 -7.77
CA LYS A 57 -13.58 7.88 -8.95
C LYS A 57 -13.28 6.99 -10.14
N SER A 58 -12.07 6.43 -10.22
CA SER A 58 -11.69 5.47 -11.24
C SER A 58 -12.53 4.20 -11.15
N SER A 59 -13.08 3.80 -12.30
CA SER A 59 -13.87 2.59 -12.43
C SER A 59 -13.39 1.72 -13.59
N GLY A 60 -13.38 0.43 -13.35
CA GLY A 60 -12.97 -0.61 -14.28
C GLY A 60 -14.12 -1.41 -14.86
N TYR A 61 -13.79 -2.56 -15.44
CA TYR A 61 -14.77 -3.55 -15.86
C TYR A 61 -14.32 -4.99 -15.56
N VAL A 62 -15.29 -5.88 -15.46
CA VAL A 62 -15.09 -7.32 -15.42
C VAL A 62 -15.75 -7.92 -16.67
N LYS A 63 -14.99 -8.65 -17.48
CA LYS A 63 -15.47 -9.25 -18.72
C LYS A 63 -15.21 -10.74 -18.73
N LEU A 64 -16.25 -11.53 -19.05
CA LEU A 64 -16.09 -12.96 -19.30
C LEU A 64 -15.15 -13.17 -20.50
N LYS A 65 -14.09 -13.97 -20.30
CA LYS A 65 -13.19 -14.37 -21.40
C LYS A 65 -13.76 -15.51 -22.24
N SER A 66 -14.66 -16.30 -21.65
CA SER A 66 -15.24 -17.50 -22.25
C SER A 66 -16.61 -17.77 -21.62
N LYS A 67 -17.41 -18.63 -22.27
CA LYS A 67 -18.64 -19.19 -21.69
C LYS A 67 -18.36 -20.26 -20.62
N ASN A 68 -17.14 -20.80 -20.56
CA ASN A 68 -16.77 -21.79 -19.56
C ASN A 68 -16.57 -21.09 -18.18
N PRO A 69 -17.37 -21.42 -17.15
CA PRO A 69 -17.27 -20.77 -15.83
C PRO A 69 -15.97 -21.07 -15.08
N MET A 70 -15.22 -22.11 -15.49
CA MET A 70 -13.91 -22.45 -14.91
C MET A 70 -12.78 -21.54 -15.41
N ILE A 71 -13.03 -20.71 -16.43
CA ILE A 71 -12.05 -19.76 -16.95
C ILE A 71 -12.25 -18.41 -16.25
N HIS A 72 -11.22 -17.94 -15.54
CA HIS A 72 -11.27 -16.65 -14.86
C HIS A 72 -11.56 -15.49 -15.82
N PRO A 73 -12.39 -14.50 -15.40
CA PRO A 73 -12.69 -13.34 -16.22
C PRO A 73 -11.46 -12.42 -16.38
N THR A 74 -11.53 -11.49 -17.31
CA THR A 74 -10.64 -10.32 -17.32
C THR A 74 -11.17 -9.34 -16.28
N ILE A 75 -10.30 -8.88 -15.39
CA ILE A 75 -10.58 -7.80 -14.45
C ILE A 75 -9.63 -6.67 -14.79
N GLU A 76 -10.17 -5.53 -15.21
CA GLU A 76 -9.40 -4.33 -15.50
C GLU A 76 -9.93 -3.21 -14.61
N PRO A 77 -9.26 -2.90 -13.47
CA PRO A 77 -9.73 -1.90 -12.52
C PRO A 77 -9.61 -0.45 -13.02
N ASN A 78 -8.76 -0.18 -14.02
CA ASN A 78 -8.47 1.19 -14.48
C ASN A 78 -8.00 2.12 -13.36
N TYR A 79 -7.16 1.63 -12.44
CA TYR A 79 -6.68 2.43 -11.32
C TYR A 79 -6.07 3.75 -11.80
N PHE A 80 -6.41 4.84 -11.12
CA PHE A 80 -5.85 6.17 -11.35
C PHE A 80 -6.12 6.76 -12.74
N THR A 81 -7.17 6.30 -13.42
CA THR A 81 -7.66 6.97 -14.64
C THR A 81 -8.25 8.34 -14.35
N HIS A 82 -8.77 8.56 -13.14
CA HIS A 82 -9.13 9.87 -12.63
C HIS A 82 -8.01 10.42 -11.74
N ARG A 83 -7.54 11.62 -12.07
CA ARG A 83 -6.44 12.28 -11.37
C ARG A 83 -6.73 12.50 -9.89
N GLU A 84 -7.98 12.74 -9.54
CA GLU A 84 -8.40 13.00 -8.16
C GLU A 84 -8.13 11.83 -7.21
N ASP A 85 -8.06 10.60 -7.72
CA ASP A 85 -7.70 9.43 -6.91
C ASP A 85 -6.25 9.52 -6.44
N ILE A 86 -5.36 9.98 -7.32
CA ILE A 86 -3.96 10.24 -6.99
C ILE A 86 -3.87 11.41 -6.03
N ASP A 87 -4.55 12.53 -6.32
CA ASP A 87 -4.48 13.74 -5.50
C ASP A 87 -4.95 13.45 -4.06
N THR A 88 -6.04 12.67 -3.90
CA THR A 88 -6.55 12.26 -2.59
C THR A 88 -5.57 11.35 -1.84
N LEU A 89 -4.94 10.39 -2.53
CA LEU A 89 -3.92 9.54 -1.93
C LEU A 89 -2.66 10.31 -1.52
N ILE A 90 -2.26 11.32 -2.30
CA ILE A 90 -1.13 12.19 -1.96
C ILE A 90 -1.40 12.90 -0.63
N GLU A 91 -2.60 13.44 -0.42
CA GLU A 91 -2.94 14.05 0.88
C GLU A 91 -2.92 13.01 2.02
N GLY A 92 -3.42 11.80 1.77
CA GLY A 92 -3.31 10.69 2.73
C GLY A 92 -1.86 10.35 3.09
N ILE A 93 -0.96 10.30 2.10
CA ILE A 93 0.47 10.06 2.30
C ILE A 93 1.12 11.19 3.09
N ARG A 94 0.79 12.46 2.81
CA ARG A 94 1.30 13.61 3.58
C ARG A 94 0.90 13.53 5.05
N ILE A 95 -0.32 13.10 5.34
CA ILE A 95 -0.77 12.86 6.72
C ILE A 95 0.05 11.74 7.36
N ALA A 96 0.29 10.63 6.66
CA ALA A 96 1.12 9.53 7.17
C ALA A 96 2.58 9.96 7.45
N LEU A 97 3.16 10.81 6.60
CA LEU A 97 4.49 11.41 6.82
C LEU A 97 4.50 12.38 8.01
N ASN A 98 3.43 13.15 8.21
CA ASN A 98 3.32 13.99 9.40
C ASN A 98 3.26 13.13 10.68
N VAL A 99 2.61 11.96 10.63
CA VAL A 99 2.60 10.99 11.74
C VAL A 99 4.01 10.43 11.99
N SER A 100 4.76 10.06 10.94
CA SER A 100 6.13 9.55 11.09
C SER A 100 7.08 10.57 11.71
N ALA A 101 6.85 11.87 11.47
CA ALA A 101 7.62 12.96 12.03
C ALA A 101 7.29 13.30 13.51
N THR A 102 6.28 12.66 14.12
CA THR A 102 5.95 12.92 15.53
C THR A 102 6.92 12.23 16.50
N LYS A 103 7.09 12.81 17.71
CA LYS A 103 8.03 12.32 18.73
C LYS A 103 7.93 10.83 19.05
N PRO A 104 6.73 10.20 19.16
CA PRO A 104 6.64 8.77 19.42
C PRO A 104 7.26 7.92 18.32
N PHE A 105 7.07 8.29 17.06
CA PHE A 105 7.54 7.53 15.90
C PHE A 105 9.01 7.76 15.58
N GLN A 106 9.52 8.96 15.84
CA GLN A 106 10.96 9.25 15.69
C GLN A 106 11.87 8.36 16.54
N LYS A 107 11.36 7.77 17.65
CA LYS A 107 12.10 6.80 18.46
C LYS A 107 12.52 5.55 17.66
N PHE A 108 11.79 5.21 16.60
CA PHE A 108 12.10 4.10 15.69
C PHE A 108 12.95 4.54 14.48
N GLY A 109 13.60 5.71 14.54
CA GLY A 109 14.37 6.26 13.42
C GLY A 109 13.51 6.77 12.26
N SER A 110 12.21 6.98 12.49
CA SER A 110 11.29 7.50 11.48
C SER A 110 11.52 8.99 11.21
N ARG A 111 11.27 9.40 9.98
CA ARG A 111 11.45 10.78 9.48
C ARG A 111 10.39 11.14 8.45
#